data_AF-A0A3Q0JBX4-F1
#
_entry.id   AF-A0A3Q0JBX4-F1
#
_cell.length_a   1.000
_cell.length_b   1.000
_cell.length_c   1.000
_cell.angle_alpha   90.00
_cell.angle_beta   90.00
_cell.angle_gamma   90.00
#
_symmetry.space_group_name_H-M   'P 1'
#
loop_
_entity.id
_entity.type
_entity.pdbx_description
1 polymer ?
#
loop_
_entity_poly.entity_id
_entity_poly.type
_entity_poly.pdbx_seq_one_letter_code
_entity_poly.pdbx_strand_id
1 'polypeptide(L)'
;MANMLFTIGLICLQIILGLDWTTSQDFSSFGILFSSCQRFTPQFDDCVKDAINSARPFFTTGVPEYNIPPFDPWYAEEVNQIRSGYKLKLKHVKEAGWQQSTITKFRHSFIPKKTIFIFPDNYSQTMTIRQSKTDPTKLKVKVNIDKIGNLNMHISNLLRGRKRVGKYELLRREV
;
A
#
# COMPACT_ATOMS: atom_id res chain seq x y z
N MET A 1 27.92 -18.24 34.76
CA MET A 1 28.31 -19.42 33.94
C MET A 1 27.20 -20.47 33.82
N ALA A 2 26.32 -20.65 34.81
CA ALA A 2 25.15 -21.54 34.70
C ALA A 2 24.13 -21.12 33.61
N ASN A 3 23.92 -19.82 33.39
CA ASN A 3 22.98 -19.32 32.36
C ASN A 3 23.44 -19.57 30.91
N MET A 4 24.75 -19.73 30.68
CA MET A 4 25.30 -19.97 29.33
C MET A 4 25.14 -21.43 28.90
N LEU A 5 25.19 -22.35 29.86
CA LEU A 5 24.96 -23.77 29.59
C LEU A 5 23.46 -24.07 29.43
N PHE A 6 22.60 -23.32 30.12
CA PHE A 6 21.15 -23.41 29.96
C PHE A 6 20.67 -22.97 28.57
N THR A 7 21.25 -21.92 27.99
CA THR A 7 20.90 -21.46 26.64
C THR A 7 21.38 -22.42 25.56
N ILE A 8 22.59 -22.97 25.69
CA ILE A 8 23.11 -23.99 24.76
C ILE A 8 22.25 -25.27 24.82
N GLY A 9 21.81 -25.68 26.03
CA GLY A 9 20.92 -26.83 26.21
C GLY A 9 19.53 -26.64 25.58
N LEU A 10 18.95 -25.45 25.67
CA LEU A 10 17.66 -25.14 25.04
C LEU A 10 17.75 -25.13 23.50
N ILE A 11 18.85 -24.59 22.95
CA ILE A 11 19.09 -24.61 21.50
C ILE A 11 19.26 -26.05 20.99
N CYS A 12 20.02 -26.89 21.71
CA CYS A 12 20.15 -28.31 21.37
C CYS A 12 18.82 -29.07 21.46
N LEU A 13 17.97 -28.77 22.45
CA LEU A 13 16.66 -29.40 22.59
C LEU A 13 15.72 -29.02 21.44
N GLN A 14 15.78 -27.77 20.95
CA GLN A 14 15.02 -27.34 19.78
C GLN A 14 15.47 -28.06 18.50
N ILE A 15 16.77 -28.32 18.35
CA ILE A 15 17.34 -29.09 17.22
C ILE A 15 16.94 -30.56 17.28
N ILE A 16 16.94 -31.18 18.47
CA ILE A 16 16.61 -32.61 18.66
C ILE A 16 15.11 -32.88 18.47
N LEU A 17 14.24 -31.93 18.82
CA LEU A 17 12.78 -32.06 18.69
C LEU A 17 12.25 -31.71 17.29
N GLY A 18 13.12 -31.36 16.34
CA GLY A 18 12.72 -30.96 14.98
C GLY A 18 11.79 -29.74 14.96
N LEU A 19 11.77 -28.96 16.05
CA LEU A 19 11.07 -27.70 16.09
C LEU A 19 12.06 -26.64 15.63
N ASP A 20 12.08 -26.41 14.32
CA ASP A 20 12.79 -25.30 13.70
C ASP A 20 12.33 -23.98 14.33
N TRP A 21 13.13 -23.43 15.22
CA TRP A 21 13.02 -22.02 15.63
C TRP A 21 14.22 -21.27 15.09
N THR A 22 14.25 -21.06 13.78
CA THR A 22 14.48 -19.72 13.19
C THR A 22 14.27 -19.76 11.67
N THR A 23 13.23 -19.06 11.24
CA THR A 23 13.16 -18.28 9.99
C THR A 23 13.52 -19.01 8.69
N SER A 24 12.54 -19.73 8.16
CA SER A 24 12.15 -19.53 6.77
C SER A 24 10.64 -19.32 6.75
N GLN A 25 10.21 -18.05 6.84
CA GLN A 25 9.10 -17.68 5.96
C GLN A 25 9.69 -17.94 4.58
N ASP A 26 9.43 -19.14 4.05
CA ASP A 26 9.51 -19.37 2.62
C ASP A 26 8.47 -18.41 2.09
N PHE A 27 8.93 -17.18 1.83
CA PHE A 27 8.17 -16.14 1.19
C PHE A 27 7.80 -16.78 -0.13
N SER A 28 6.55 -17.27 -0.20
CA SER A 28 5.86 -17.53 -1.44
C SER A 28 6.41 -16.53 -2.44
N SER A 29 7.20 -16.99 -3.41
CA SER A 29 7.86 -16.08 -4.35
C SER A 29 6.78 -15.13 -4.84
N PHE A 30 7.06 -13.84 -4.89
CA PHE A 30 6.03 -12.81 -5.05
C PHE A 30 5.06 -13.12 -6.22
N GLY A 31 5.57 -13.78 -7.27
CA GLY A 31 4.78 -14.31 -8.39
C GLY A 31 3.74 -15.38 -8.03
N ILE A 32 4.00 -16.27 -7.07
CA ILE A 32 3.06 -17.31 -6.61
C ILE A 32 1.79 -16.68 -6.01
N LEU A 33 1.91 -15.55 -5.30
CA LEU A 33 0.76 -14.90 -4.66
C LEU A 33 -0.38 -14.60 -5.63
N PHE A 34 -0.05 -14.28 -6.88
CA PHE A 34 -1.01 -13.92 -7.92
C PHE A 34 -1.25 -15.05 -8.94
N SER A 35 -0.50 -16.15 -8.85
CA SER A 35 -0.49 -17.23 -9.84
C SER A 35 -1.87 -17.90 -10.02
N SER A 36 -2.67 -17.95 -8.95
CA SER A 36 -4.02 -18.52 -8.96
C SER A 36 -5.10 -17.53 -9.39
N CYS A 37 -4.79 -16.24 -9.56
CA CYS A 37 -5.79 -15.22 -9.87
C CYS A 37 -6.17 -15.20 -11.34
N GLN A 38 -7.18 -16.00 -11.68
CA GLN A 38 -7.69 -16.13 -13.04
C GLN A 38 -8.56 -14.94 -13.43
N ARG A 39 -8.17 -14.25 -14.51
CA ARG A 39 -8.91 -13.11 -15.06
C ARG A 39 -10.30 -13.53 -15.55
N PHE A 40 -11.23 -12.57 -15.56
CA PHE A 40 -12.60 -12.77 -16.05
C PHE A 40 -13.42 -13.84 -15.30
N THR A 41 -13.01 -14.19 -14.08
CA THR A 41 -13.76 -15.07 -13.18
C THR A 41 -14.47 -14.26 -12.10
N PRO A 42 -15.60 -14.76 -11.53
CA PRO A 42 -16.25 -14.11 -10.40
C PRO A 42 -15.35 -13.93 -9.17
N GLN A 43 -14.36 -14.81 -9.00
CA GLN A 43 -13.44 -14.84 -7.86
C GLN A 43 -12.20 -13.96 -8.07
N PHE A 44 -12.00 -13.39 -9.26
CA PHE A 44 -10.80 -12.61 -9.60
C PHE A 44 -10.54 -11.50 -8.58
N ASP A 45 -11.57 -10.74 -8.24
CA ASP A 45 -11.43 -9.59 -7.34
C ASP A 45 -11.00 -10.00 -5.93
N ASP A 46 -11.60 -11.07 -5.40
CA ASP A 46 -11.28 -11.57 -4.06
C ASP A 46 -9.90 -12.23 -4.02
N CYS A 47 -9.53 -12.97 -5.08
CA CYS A 47 -8.18 -13.52 -5.22
C CYS A 47 -7.12 -12.42 -5.20
N VAL A 48 -7.30 -11.35 -5.99
CA VAL A 48 -6.32 -10.26 -6.05
C VAL A 48 -6.28 -9.48 -4.74
N LYS A 49 -7.43 -9.28 -4.06
CA LYS A 49 -7.47 -8.71 -2.69
C LYS A 49 -6.58 -9.51 -1.74
N ASP A 50 -6.74 -10.82 -1.72
CA ASP A 50 -6.01 -11.70 -0.79
C ASP A 50 -4.53 -11.76 -1.16
N ALA A 51 -4.20 -11.87 -2.44
CA ALA A 51 -2.83 -11.82 -2.93
C ALA A 51 -2.10 -10.53 -2.53
N ILE A 52 -2.74 -9.35 -2.68
CA ILE A 52 -2.13 -8.08 -2.28
C ILE A 52 -1.97 -7.99 -0.75
N ASN A 53 -2.95 -8.45 0.03
CA ASN A 53 -2.83 -8.49 1.49
C ASN A 53 -1.72 -9.45 1.96
N SER A 54 -1.50 -10.55 1.24
CA SER A 54 -0.36 -11.45 1.46
C SER A 54 0.96 -10.85 1.01
N ALA A 55 0.94 -9.95 0.01
CA ALA A 55 2.13 -9.29 -0.51
C ALA A 55 2.66 -8.15 0.40
N ARG A 56 1.95 -7.79 1.47
CA ARG A 56 2.33 -6.67 2.36
C ARG A 56 3.76 -6.71 2.90
N PRO A 57 4.34 -7.87 3.29
CA PRO A 57 5.74 -7.90 3.72
C PRO A 57 6.72 -7.38 2.66
N PHE A 58 6.39 -7.54 1.37
CA PHE A 58 7.21 -7.04 0.27
C PHE A 58 7.14 -5.52 0.11
N PHE A 59 6.24 -4.82 0.81
CA PHE A 59 6.09 -3.37 0.66
C PHE A 59 7.32 -2.64 1.20
N THR A 60 7.95 -3.16 2.27
CA THR A 60 9.17 -2.60 2.86
C THR A 60 10.46 -3.17 2.29
N THR A 61 10.43 -4.36 1.69
CA THR A 61 11.62 -5.01 1.12
C THR A 61 11.74 -4.84 -0.39
N GLY A 62 10.64 -4.51 -1.06
CA GLY A 62 10.53 -4.61 -2.51
C GLY A 62 10.56 -6.05 -2.99
N VAL A 63 10.66 -6.19 -4.30
CA VAL A 63 10.79 -7.47 -5.01
C VAL A 63 11.90 -7.32 -6.07
N PRO A 64 13.17 -7.51 -5.67
CA PRO A 64 14.33 -7.24 -6.54
C PRO A 64 14.33 -8.04 -7.84
N GLU A 65 13.86 -9.29 -7.81
CA GLU A 65 13.72 -10.15 -9.00
C GLU A 65 12.83 -9.55 -10.11
N TYR A 66 11.90 -8.66 -9.75
CA TYR A 66 11.04 -7.93 -10.69
C TYR A 66 11.42 -6.44 -10.84
N ASN A 67 12.56 -6.02 -10.29
CA ASN A 67 12.96 -4.61 -10.20
C ASN A 67 11.91 -3.71 -9.53
N ILE A 68 11.18 -4.27 -8.55
CA ILE A 68 10.21 -3.52 -7.75
C ILE A 68 10.94 -3.05 -6.49
N PRO A 69 11.19 -1.74 -6.31
CA PRO A 69 11.80 -1.26 -5.08
C PRO A 69 10.81 -1.37 -3.90
N PRO A 70 11.30 -1.31 -2.65
CA PRO A 70 10.46 -0.96 -1.52
C PRO A 70 9.63 0.27 -1.82
N PHE A 71 8.36 0.25 -1.44
CA PHE A 71 7.48 1.42 -1.55
C PHE A 71 6.89 1.86 -0.21
N ASP A 72 7.19 1.17 0.89
CA ASP A 72 6.89 1.65 2.24
C ASP A 72 8.22 1.87 2.99
N PRO A 73 8.62 3.12 3.28
CA PRO A 73 7.90 4.37 2.97
C PRO A 73 8.01 4.78 1.48
N TRP A 74 6.94 5.38 0.97
CA TRP A 74 6.88 5.99 -0.35
C TRP A 74 7.31 7.44 -0.27
N TYR A 75 8.06 7.90 -1.28
CA TYR A 75 8.53 9.27 -1.38
C TYR A 75 8.14 9.90 -2.71
N ALA A 76 7.70 11.15 -2.66
CA ALA A 76 7.56 12.00 -3.84
C ALA A 76 8.10 13.40 -3.60
N GLU A 77 8.80 13.92 -4.60
CA GLU A 77 9.33 15.28 -4.56
C GLU A 77 8.20 16.32 -4.52
N GLU A 78 7.14 16.11 -5.29
CA GLU A 78 5.99 16.99 -5.34
C GLU A 78 4.69 16.25 -5.64
N VAL A 79 3.64 16.51 -4.86
CA VAL A 79 2.28 16.07 -5.12
C VAL A 79 1.39 17.29 -5.28
N ASN A 80 0.73 17.39 -6.44
CA ASN A 80 -0.18 18.49 -6.76
C ASN A 80 -1.63 17.99 -6.72
N GLN A 81 -2.43 18.59 -5.85
CA GLN A 81 -3.87 18.35 -5.78
C GLN A 81 -4.63 19.62 -6.13
N ILE A 82 -5.54 19.50 -7.10
CA ILE A 82 -6.42 20.60 -7.53
C ILE A 82 -7.86 20.17 -7.26
N ARG A 83 -8.59 20.98 -6.49
CA ARG A 83 -10.02 20.82 -6.19
C ARG A 83 -10.73 22.16 -6.40
N SER A 84 -12.06 22.14 -6.54
CA SER A 84 -12.87 23.35 -6.65
C SER A 84 -12.79 24.18 -5.36
N GLY A 85 -11.88 25.15 -5.33
CA GLY A 85 -11.70 26.08 -4.21
C GLY A 85 -10.31 26.08 -3.59
N TYR A 86 -9.42 25.15 -3.93
CA TYR A 86 -8.01 25.20 -3.51
C TYR A 86 -7.06 24.43 -4.42
N LYS A 87 -5.81 24.87 -4.44
CA LYS A 87 -4.67 24.16 -5.01
C LYS A 87 -3.70 23.84 -3.89
N LEU A 88 -3.47 22.55 -3.65
CA LEU A 88 -2.51 22.06 -2.69
C LEU A 88 -1.28 21.56 -3.44
N LYS A 89 -0.10 22.03 -3.03
CA LYS A 89 1.20 21.57 -3.53
C LYS A 89 2.01 21.10 -2.33
N LEU A 90 2.14 19.79 -2.19
CA LEU A 90 2.95 19.17 -1.16
C LEU A 90 4.34 18.88 -1.74
N LYS A 91 5.40 19.15 -0.99
CA LYS A 91 6.78 18.88 -1.40
C LYS A 91 7.45 17.95 -0.40
N HIS A 92 8.35 17.10 -0.89
CA HIS A 92 9.05 16.09 -0.08
C HIS A 92 8.06 15.22 0.70
N VAL A 93 7.04 14.73 0.00
CA VAL A 93 6.00 13.89 0.56
C VAL A 93 6.64 12.55 0.95
N LYS A 94 6.37 12.12 2.18
CA LYS A 94 6.65 10.79 2.68
C LYS A 94 5.33 10.18 3.12
N GLU A 95 4.96 9.06 2.51
CA GLU A 95 3.83 8.25 2.94
C GLU A 95 4.37 6.93 3.49
N ALA A 96 3.99 6.60 4.72
CA ALA A 96 4.44 5.39 5.39
C ALA A 96 3.26 4.68 6.04
N GLY A 97 3.42 3.40 6.33
CA GLY A 97 2.40 2.62 7.02
C GLY A 97 1.57 1.73 6.09
N TRP A 98 2.00 1.57 4.84
CA TRP A 98 1.33 0.75 3.84
C TRP A 98 1.41 -0.74 4.18
N GLN A 99 2.50 -1.20 4.78
CA GLN A 99 2.69 -2.59 5.21
C GLN A 99 1.63 -3.00 6.25
N GLN A 100 1.20 -2.10 7.13
CA GLN A 100 0.18 -2.35 8.14
C GLN A 100 -1.25 -2.15 7.60
N SER A 101 -1.41 -1.60 6.40
CA SER A 101 -2.72 -1.42 5.78
C SER A 101 -3.35 -2.77 5.43
N THR A 102 -4.67 -2.82 5.38
CA THR A 102 -5.40 -4.01 4.91
C THR A 102 -6.42 -3.56 3.88
N ILE A 103 -6.43 -4.19 2.71
CA ILE A 103 -7.48 -3.94 1.71
C ILE A 103 -8.71 -4.75 2.13
N THR A 104 -9.83 -4.06 2.36
CA THR A 104 -11.11 -4.70 2.69
C THR A 104 -11.89 -5.08 1.45
N LYS A 105 -11.72 -4.34 0.35
CA LYS A 105 -12.34 -4.65 -0.94
C LYS A 105 -11.45 -4.23 -2.11
N PHE A 106 -11.40 -5.10 -3.11
CA PHE A 106 -10.79 -4.83 -4.40
C PHE A 106 -11.87 -4.97 -5.49
N ARG A 107 -11.85 -4.10 -6.49
CA ARG A 107 -12.69 -4.21 -7.69
C ARG A 107 -11.89 -3.83 -8.93
N HIS A 108 -11.90 -4.68 -9.95
CA HIS A 108 -11.30 -4.37 -11.24
C HIS A 108 -12.29 -4.46 -12.39
N SER A 109 -12.27 -3.44 -13.26
CA SER A 109 -12.97 -3.44 -14.54
C SER A 109 -11.95 -3.47 -15.67
N PHE A 110 -11.91 -4.55 -16.44
CA PHE A 110 -11.02 -4.71 -17.59
C PHE A 110 -11.29 -3.67 -18.68
N ILE A 111 -12.53 -3.22 -18.80
CA ILE A 111 -12.97 -2.13 -19.66
C ILE A 111 -13.85 -1.23 -18.78
N PRO A 112 -13.42 -0.01 -18.40
CA PRO A 112 -12.38 0.83 -18.99
C PRO A 112 -10.98 0.81 -18.30
N LYS A 113 -10.46 -0.34 -17.86
CA LYS A 113 -9.19 -0.47 -17.09
C LYS A 113 -9.17 0.40 -15.83
N LYS A 114 -10.15 0.16 -14.96
CA LYS A 114 -10.37 0.86 -13.70
C LYS A 114 -10.19 -0.12 -12.54
N THR A 115 -9.38 0.25 -11.55
CA THR A 115 -9.17 -0.52 -10.32
C THR A 115 -9.60 0.34 -9.13
N ILE A 116 -10.32 -0.25 -8.18
CA ILE A 116 -10.77 0.41 -6.96
C ILE A 116 -10.28 -0.40 -5.77
N PHE A 117 -9.60 0.28 -4.86
CA PHE A 117 -9.17 -0.23 -3.55
C PHE A 117 -10.00 0.43 -2.47
N ILE A 118 -10.52 -0.37 -1.55
CA ILE A 118 -11.20 0.09 -0.34
C ILE A 118 -10.44 -0.45 0.86
N PHE A 119 -10.19 0.42 1.81
CA PHE A 119 -9.50 0.18 3.06
C PHE A 119 -10.48 0.45 4.22
N PRO A 120 -10.10 0.13 5.48
CA PRO A 120 -10.85 0.56 6.66
C PRO A 120 -11.05 2.08 6.73
N ASP A 121 -11.88 2.51 7.67
CA ASP A 121 -12.10 3.93 7.98
C ASP A 121 -12.55 4.77 6.77
N ASN A 122 -13.37 4.19 5.88
CA ASN A 122 -13.90 4.86 4.69
C ASN A 122 -12.82 5.44 3.77
N TYR A 123 -11.63 4.86 3.72
CA TYR A 123 -10.62 5.23 2.73
C TYR A 123 -10.79 4.41 1.46
N SER A 124 -10.91 5.09 0.31
CA SER A 124 -10.99 4.41 -0.99
C SER A 124 -10.25 5.15 -2.08
N GLN A 125 -9.54 4.40 -2.91
CA GLN A 125 -8.76 4.91 -4.02
C GLN A 125 -9.18 4.26 -5.33
N THR A 126 -9.33 5.07 -6.38
CA THR A 126 -9.54 4.62 -7.75
C THR A 126 -8.28 4.89 -8.58
N MET A 127 -7.73 3.84 -9.16
CA MET A 127 -6.71 3.93 -10.20
C MET A 127 -7.33 3.68 -11.57
N THR A 128 -6.99 4.51 -12.55
CA THR A 128 -7.36 4.30 -13.95
C THR A 128 -6.12 4.31 -14.81
N ILE A 129 -5.98 3.30 -15.67
CA ILE A 129 -4.84 3.16 -16.57
C ILE A 129 -5.34 3.38 -18.00
N ARG A 130 -4.71 4.29 -18.72
CA ARG A 130 -4.98 4.52 -20.15
C ARG A 130 -3.67 4.56 -20.91
N GLN A 131 -3.68 4.18 -22.18
CA GLN A 131 -2.54 4.48 -23.05
C GLN A 131 -2.45 5.99 -23.25
N SER A 132 -1.24 6.53 -23.28
CA SER A 132 -1.05 7.95 -23.56
C SER A 132 -1.47 8.25 -25.00
N LYS A 133 -2.21 9.35 -25.18
CA LYS A 133 -2.61 9.83 -26.51
C LYS A 133 -1.44 10.37 -27.32
N THR A 134 -0.38 10.83 -26.64
CA THR A 134 0.78 11.46 -27.27
C THR A 134 1.92 10.49 -27.55
N ASP A 135 1.97 9.39 -26.80
CA ASP A 135 3.03 8.40 -26.89
C ASP A 135 2.43 7.01 -26.61
N PRO A 136 2.15 6.20 -27.65
CA PRO A 136 1.48 4.92 -27.48
C PRO A 136 2.29 3.93 -26.65
N THR A 137 3.59 4.13 -26.46
CA THR A 137 4.42 3.26 -25.61
C THR A 137 4.23 3.54 -24.12
N LYS A 138 3.65 4.69 -23.76
CA LYS A 138 3.48 5.12 -22.37
C LYS A 138 2.07 4.89 -21.86
N LEU A 139 1.98 4.52 -20.58
CA LEU A 139 0.73 4.46 -19.84
C LEU A 139 0.54 5.74 -19.02
N LYS A 140 -0.66 6.32 -19.11
CA LYS A 140 -1.15 7.36 -18.22
C LYS A 140 -1.94 6.72 -17.09
N VAL A 141 -1.35 6.71 -15.91
CA VAL A 141 -2.02 6.29 -14.67
C VAL A 141 -2.62 7.51 -13.99
N LYS A 142 -3.92 7.44 -13.67
CA LYS A 142 -4.62 8.46 -12.88
C LYS A 142 -5.08 7.81 -11.58
N VAL A 143 -4.50 8.24 -10.46
CA VAL A 143 -4.94 7.85 -9.13
C VAL A 143 -5.84 8.96 -8.57
N ASN A 144 -7.00 8.57 -8.05
CA ASN A 144 -7.92 9.47 -7.34
C ASN A 144 -8.17 8.88 -5.97
N ILE A 145 -8.08 9.72 -4.94
CA ILE A 145 -8.59 9.37 -3.62
C ILE A 145 -10.06 9.81 -3.61
N ASP A 146 -10.96 8.83 -3.57
CA ASP A 146 -12.41 9.04 -3.68
C ASP A 146 -13.03 9.34 -2.31
N LYS A 147 -12.50 8.70 -1.26
CA LYS A 147 -12.92 8.93 0.12
C LYS A 147 -11.70 8.95 1.04
N ILE A 148 -11.72 9.89 1.97
CA ILE A 148 -10.78 10.04 3.07
C ILE A 148 -11.65 10.08 4.32
N GLY A 149 -11.69 9.00 5.10
CA GLY A 149 -12.32 9.04 6.42
C GLY A 149 -11.32 9.52 7.46
N ASN A 150 -10.98 8.67 8.43
CA ASN A 150 -10.18 9.03 9.61
C ASN A 150 -8.67 9.17 9.34
N LEU A 151 -8.26 9.56 8.13
CA LEU A 151 -6.84 9.66 7.79
C LEU A 151 -6.18 10.77 8.63
N ASN A 152 -5.33 10.37 9.57
CA ASN A 152 -4.49 11.29 10.34
C ASN A 152 -3.33 11.79 9.48
N MET A 153 -3.54 12.91 8.80
CA MET A 153 -2.49 13.56 8.02
C MET A 153 -1.65 14.46 8.93
N HIS A 154 -0.47 13.98 9.33
CA HIS A 154 0.52 14.82 10.01
C HIS A 154 1.24 15.70 8.98
N ILE A 155 0.67 16.87 8.67
CA ILE A 155 1.34 17.86 7.83
C ILE A 155 2.25 18.70 8.70
N SER A 156 3.54 18.36 8.73
CA SER A 156 4.54 19.29 9.27
C SER A 156 4.62 20.52 8.36
N ASN A 157 4.64 21.71 8.96
CA ASN A 157 4.95 22.95 8.24
C ASN A 157 3.92 23.43 7.18
N LEU A 158 2.63 23.02 7.29
CA LEU A 158 1.54 23.35 6.33
C LEU A 158 1.44 24.85 5.97
N LEU A 159 1.89 25.74 6.85
CA LEU A 159 1.66 27.18 6.71
C LEU A 159 2.92 28.05 6.75
N ARG A 160 4.14 27.50 6.90
CA ARG A 160 5.38 28.30 7.08
C ARG A 160 5.15 29.56 7.96
N GLY A 161 4.45 29.41 9.09
CA GLY A 161 4.16 30.51 10.02
C GLY A 161 2.96 31.43 9.70
N ARG A 162 2.23 31.26 8.60
CA ARG A 162 1.00 32.05 8.34
C ARG A 162 -0.23 31.38 8.98
N LYS A 163 -0.59 31.79 10.21
CA LYS A 163 -1.86 31.40 10.85
C LYS A 163 -3.05 31.76 9.94
N ARG A 164 -3.84 30.77 9.54
CA ARG A 164 -5.30 30.93 9.42
C ARG A 164 -5.93 30.02 10.45
N VAL A 165 -6.60 30.63 11.42
CA VAL A 165 -7.46 29.92 12.36
C VAL A 165 -8.67 29.43 11.56
N GLY A 166 -8.80 28.12 11.43
CA GLY A 166 -9.95 27.48 10.83
C GLY A 166 -10.03 26.05 11.35
N LYS A 167 -11.15 25.70 11.96
CA LYS A 167 -11.48 24.33 12.38
C LYS A 167 -11.49 23.46 11.12
N TYR A 168 -10.53 22.54 10.97
CA TYR A 168 -10.50 21.61 9.83
C TYR A 168 -11.47 20.46 10.10
N GLU A 169 -12.76 20.72 9.92
CA GLU A 169 -13.74 19.67 9.66
C GLU A 169 -13.71 19.43 8.15
N LEU A 170 -13.44 18.20 7.71
CA LEU A 170 -13.58 17.78 6.32
C LEU A 170 -15.07 17.85 5.95
N LEU A 171 -15.56 19.04 5.63
CA LEU A 171 -16.94 19.25 5.21
C LEU A 171 -17.13 18.64 3.82
N ARG A 172 -17.74 17.45 3.83
CA ARG A 172 -18.42 16.86 2.67
C ARG A 172 -19.52 17.84 2.24
N ARG A 173 -19.32 18.57 1.15
CA ARG A 173 -20.46 19.10 0.39
C ARG A 173 -21.03 17.95 -0.40
N GLU A 174 -22.14 17.40 0.08
CA GLU A 174 -23.07 16.66 -0.76
C GLU A 174 -23.69 17.67 -1.73
N VAL A 175 -23.56 17.39 -3.03
CA VAL A 175 -24.36 17.95 -4.12
C VAL A 175 -24.87 16.77 -4.91
#